data_AF-V5H481-F1
#
_entry.id   AF-V5H481-F1
#
_cell.length_a   1.000
_cell.length_b   1.000
_cell.length_c   1.000
_cell.angle_alpha   90.00
_cell.angle_beta   90.00
_cell.angle_gamma   90.00
#
_symmetry.space_group_name_H-M   'P 1'
#
loop_
_entity.id
_entity.type
_entity.pdbx_description
1 polymer ?
#
loop_
_entity_poly.entity_id
_entity_poly.type
_entity_poly.pdbx_seq_one_letter_code
_entity_poly.pdbx_strand_id
1 'polypeptide(L)'
;MVALMIASLSGLPVSAVYFLNLGPAQRDNLLRHIWIAAEHLVSVLAESRDFCIVVLTLDVPEDLWCGYQLMLTTLMDYVVDCDDALRACLPTPGSGDKNILEAVFGAIDHCSLELQLPVSLESSGENGKPPRSIGPYEHLCTHMCRFLAALSPEHFGIAEAILFKNVLHESHWRACLASDTLCFVARFGSPQLCFEHAKLLARLVNLTSSAPGNRHSHAKSLL
;
A
#
# COMPACT_ATOMS: atom_id res chain seq x y z
N MET A 1 13.79 -12.65 10.41
CA MET A 1 13.54 -12.43 11.86
C MET A 1 13.25 -10.95 12.15
N VAL A 2 14.13 -10.02 11.79
CA VAL A 2 13.92 -8.57 12.01
C VAL A 2 12.65 -8.05 11.33
N ALA A 3 12.40 -8.39 10.06
CA ALA A 3 11.17 -7.97 9.35
C ALA A 3 9.88 -8.49 9.99
N LEU A 4 9.88 -9.73 10.50
CA LEU A 4 8.72 -10.28 11.24
C LEU A 4 8.48 -9.53 12.55
N MET A 5 9.54 -9.21 13.28
CA MET A 5 9.44 -8.42 14.52
C MET A 5 8.85 -7.04 14.23
N ILE A 6 9.31 -6.35 13.19
CA ILE A 6 8.77 -5.05 12.79
C ILE A 6 7.30 -5.17 12.39
N ALA A 7 6.93 -6.16 11.56
CA ALA A 7 5.53 -6.42 11.23
C ALA A 7 4.68 -6.65 12.49
N SER A 8 5.15 -7.44 13.45
CA SER A 8 4.46 -7.61 14.74
C SER A 8 4.29 -6.30 15.50
N LEU A 9 5.34 -5.47 15.60
CA LEU A 9 5.27 -4.18 16.28
C LEU A 9 4.30 -3.21 15.59
N SER A 10 4.34 -3.15 14.25
CA SER A 10 3.45 -2.34 13.43
C SER A 10 1.98 -2.73 13.58
N GLY A 11 1.67 -4.01 13.81
CA GLY A 11 0.29 -4.51 13.94
C GLY A 11 -0.33 -4.37 15.33
N LEU A 12 0.46 -4.06 16.36
CA LEU A 12 -0.03 -3.94 17.74
C LEU A 12 -1.11 -2.86 17.92
N PRO A 13 -1.01 -1.64 17.34
CA PRO A 13 -2.06 -0.64 17.47
C PRO A 13 -3.44 -1.10 16.98
N VAL A 14 -3.48 -2.01 16.02
CA VAL A 14 -4.71 -2.55 15.43
C VAL A 14 -5.23 -3.77 16.21
N SER A 15 -4.33 -4.66 16.62
CA SER A 15 -4.68 -5.94 17.28
C SER A 15 -4.86 -5.84 18.81
N ALA A 16 -4.13 -4.93 19.47
CA ALA A 16 -4.05 -4.88 20.93
C ALA A 16 -5.25 -4.24 21.63
N VAL A 17 -6.21 -3.68 20.87
CA VAL A 17 -7.47 -3.13 21.40
C VAL A 17 -8.21 -4.15 22.26
N TYR A 18 -8.03 -5.45 21.98
CA TYR A 18 -8.74 -6.54 22.63
C TYR A 18 -8.02 -7.20 23.82
N PHE A 19 -6.72 -6.95 24.04
CA PHE A 19 -5.91 -7.77 24.97
C PHE A 19 -5.21 -7.01 26.09
N LEU A 20 -5.11 -5.67 26.03
CA LEU A 20 -4.41 -4.91 27.05
C LEU A 20 -5.32 -4.53 28.22
N ASN A 21 -5.09 -5.14 29.39
CA ASN A 21 -5.69 -4.77 30.69
C ASN A 21 -5.10 -3.45 31.25
N LEU A 22 -5.15 -2.38 30.45
CA LEU A 22 -4.71 -1.03 30.79
C LEU A 22 -5.89 -0.06 30.71
N GLY A 23 -5.82 1.05 31.45
CA GLY A 23 -6.77 2.15 31.28
C GLY A 23 -6.66 2.75 29.86
N PRO A 24 -7.74 3.33 29.29
CA PRO A 24 -7.77 3.79 27.90
C PRO A 24 -6.61 4.71 27.53
N ALA A 25 -6.35 5.74 28.33
CA ALA A 25 -5.26 6.70 28.08
C ALA A 25 -3.85 6.07 28.16
N GLN A 26 -3.65 5.05 29.00
CA GLN A 26 -2.37 4.35 29.10
C GLN A 26 -2.16 3.42 27.89
N ARG A 27 -3.22 2.76 27.46
CA ARG A 27 -3.22 1.90 26.27
C ARG A 27 -2.89 2.71 25.01
N ASP A 28 -3.61 3.81 24.79
CA ASP A 28 -3.42 4.65 23.60
C ASP A 28 -2.00 5.22 23.54
N ASN A 29 -1.48 5.68 24.69
CA ASN A 29 -0.09 6.14 24.76
C ASN A 29 0.90 5.03 24.47
N LEU A 30 0.75 3.83 25.04
CA LEU A 30 1.67 2.73 24.79
C LEU A 30 1.67 2.32 23.30
N LEU A 31 0.50 2.16 22.71
CA LEU A 31 0.36 1.77 21.30
C LEU A 31 0.99 2.80 20.37
N ARG A 32 0.81 4.10 20.68
CA ARG A 32 1.46 5.19 19.93
C ARG A 32 2.99 5.12 20.01
N HIS A 33 3.57 4.89 21.18
CA HIS A 33 5.03 4.77 21.28
C HIS A 33 5.58 3.54 20.55
N ILE A 34 4.86 2.42 20.60
CA ILE A 34 5.22 1.21 19.85
C ILE A 34 5.16 1.46 18.35
N TRP A 35 4.12 2.13 17.87
CA TRP A 35 3.97 2.52 16.47
C TRP A 35 5.13 3.39 16.00
N ILE A 36 5.44 4.49 16.73
CA ILE A 36 6.55 5.39 16.41
C ILE A 36 7.88 4.64 16.38
N ALA A 37 8.10 3.71 17.31
CA ALA A 37 9.31 2.90 17.33
C ALA A 37 9.39 1.96 16.10
N ALA A 38 8.27 1.34 15.71
CA ALA A 38 8.21 0.50 14.52
C ALA A 38 8.47 1.31 13.24
N GLU A 39 7.87 2.50 13.11
CA GLU A 39 8.12 3.40 11.99
C GLU A 39 9.58 3.81 11.90
N HIS A 40 10.20 4.17 13.02
CA HIS A 40 11.61 4.54 13.05
C HIS A 40 12.54 3.37 12.69
N LEU A 41 12.21 2.15 13.09
CA LEU A 41 12.96 0.96 12.67
C LEU A 41 12.88 0.74 11.16
N VAL A 42 11.70 0.93 10.56
CA VAL A 42 11.55 0.89 9.11
C VAL A 42 12.36 2.00 8.45
N SER A 43 12.31 3.23 8.97
CA SER A 43 13.02 4.37 8.37
C SER A 43 14.54 4.15 8.31
N VAL A 44 15.12 3.64 9.40
CA VAL A 44 16.56 3.37 9.48
C VAL A 44 16.99 2.23 8.56
N LEU A 45 16.13 1.22 8.38
CA LEU A 45 16.45 0.03 7.59
C LEU A 45 16.06 0.17 6.11
N ALA A 46 15.18 1.10 5.76
CA ALA A 46 14.68 1.30 4.40
C ALA A 46 15.77 1.68 3.40
N GLU A 47 16.88 2.28 3.85
CA GLU A 47 18.05 2.57 3.00
C GLU A 47 18.78 1.29 2.56
N SER A 48 18.59 0.16 3.26
CA SER A 48 19.23 -1.10 2.94
C SER A 48 18.45 -1.86 1.87
N ARG A 49 19.07 -2.03 0.70
CA ARG A 49 18.58 -2.87 -0.39
C ARG A 49 18.17 -4.27 0.08
N ASP A 50 18.99 -4.90 0.92
CA ASP A 50 18.76 -6.26 1.40
C ASP A 50 17.54 -6.32 2.32
N PHE A 51 17.35 -5.29 3.15
CA PHE A 51 16.16 -5.19 3.99
C PHE A 51 14.89 -5.08 3.13
N CYS A 52 14.88 -4.24 2.10
CA CYS A 52 13.76 -4.12 1.17
C CYS A 52 13.41 -5.46 0.53
N ILE A 53 14.40 -6.20 0.02
CA ILE A 53 14.19 -7.53 -0.58
C ILE A 53 13.60 -8.51 0.43
N VAL A 54 14.13 -8.54 1.65
CA VAL A 54 13.63 -9.40 2.73
C VAL A 54 12.18 -9.07 3.07
N VAL A 55 11.80 -7.79 3.10
CA VAL A 55 10.42 -7.37 3.34
C VAL A 55 9.50 -7.86 2.23
N LEU A 56 9.89 -7.70 0.95
CA LEU A 56 9.04 -8.06 -0.19
C LEU A 56 8.88 -9.57 -0.38
N THR A 57 9.87 -10.34 0.07
CA THR A 57 9.90 -11.81 -0.01
C THR A 57 9.48 -12.50 1.29
N LEU A 58 8.97 -11.73 2.25
CA LEU A 58 8.60 -12.23 3.56
C LEU A 58 7.46 -13.26 3.46
N ASP A 59 7.66 -14.40 4.13
CA ASP A 59 6.58 -15.34 4.42
C ASP A 59 5.83 -14.83 5.66
N VAL A 60 4.63 -14.28 5.45
CA VAL A 60 3.87 -13.54 6.46
C VAL A 60 2.94 -14.50 7.21
N PRO A 61 3.10 -14.69 8.52
CA PRO A 61 2.16 -15.46 9.34
C PRO A 61 0.75 -14.85 9.32
N GLU A 62 -0.28 -15.69 9.45
CA GLU A 62 -1.69 -15.27 9.35
C GLU A 62 -2.06 -14.12 10.30
N ASP A 63 -1.48 -14.06 11.49
CA ASP A 63 -1.79 -13.02 12.48
C ASP A 63 -1.06 -11.69 12.23
N LEU A 64 -0.14 -11.62 11.26
CA LEU A 64 0.75 -10.47 11.04
C LEU A 64 0.43 -9.65 9.80
N TRP A 65 -0.63 -9.99 9.05
CA TRP A 65 -0.95 -9.33 7.78
C TRP A 65 -1.18 -7.82 7.92
N CYS A 66 -1.93 -7.38 8.94
CA CYS A 66 -2.16 -5.96 9.15
C CYS A 66 -0.87 -5.21 9.52
N GLY A 67 -0.04 -5.80 10.37
CA GLY A 67 1.25 -5.24 10.71
C GLY A 67 2.21 -5.18 9.53
N TYR A 68 2.20 -6.21 8.68
CA TYR A 68 2.93 -6.23 7.41
C TYR A 68 2.43 -5.14 6.44
N GLN A 69 1.11 -4.97 6.31
CA GLN A 69 0.50 -3.91 5.49
C GLN A 69 0.93 -2.52 5.95
N LEU A 70 0.96 -2.29 7.27
CA LEU A 70 1.41 -1.04 7.85
C LEU A 70 2.91 -0.82 7.65
N MET A 71 3.73 -1.86 7.82
CA MET A 71 5.17 -1.81 7.54
C MET A 71 5.45 -1.47 6.06
N LEU A 72 4.72 -2.07 5.12
CA LEU A 72 4.81 -1.73 3.69
C LEU A 72 4.41 -0.27 3.43
N THR A 73 3.41 0.22 4.15
CA THR A 73 2.96 1.62 4.05
C THR A 73 4.06 2.59 4.47
N THR A 74 4.68 2.34 5.61
CA THR A 74 5.83 3.11 6.08
C THR A 74 7.03 2.98 5.14
N LEU A 75 7.30 1.78 4.62
CA LEU A 75 8.42 1.54 3.71
C LEU A 75 8.29 2.41 2.44
N MET A 76 7.08 2.56 1.89
CA MET A 76 6.83 3.42 0.74
C MET A 76 7.25 4.88 0.96
N ASP A 77 7.04 5.44 2.16
CA ASP A 77 7.41 6.83 2.42
C ASP A 77 8.93 7.05 2.43
N TYR A 78 9.71 6.03 2.78
CA TYR A 78 11.16 6.16 2.92
C TYR A 78 11.93 5.75 1.68
N VAL A 79 11.44 4.75 0.92
CA VAL A 79 12.17 4.26 -0.26
C VAL A 79 12.18 5.27 -1.40
N VAL A 80 11.22 6.20 -1.46
CA VAL A 80 11.19 7.25 -2.51
C VAL A 80 12.36 8.22 -2.42
N ASP A 81 12.96 8.37 -1.24
CA ASP A 81 14.12 9.24 -1.02
C ASP A 81 15.46 8.51 -1.23
N CYS A 82 15.44 7.19 -1.47
CA CYS A 82 16.62 6.35 -1.61
C CYS A 82 16.61 5.55 -2.93
N ASP A 83 17.37 6.02 -3.91
CA ASP A 83 17.47 5.47 -5.27
C ASP A 83 17.70 3.94 -5.33
N ASP A 84 18.64 3.42 -4.53
CA ASP A 84 18.98 2.00 -4.54
C ASP A 84 17.87 1.14 -3.90
N ALA A 85 17.24 1.64 -2.84
CA ALA A 85 16.09 1.00 -2.21
C ALA A 85 14.85 1.04 -3.11
N LEU A 86 14.62 2.17 -3.79
CA LEU A 86 13.54 2.33 -4.76
C LEU A 86 13.68 1.32 -5.90
N ARG A 87 14.88 1.16 -6.47
CA ARG A 87 15.15 0.18 -7.53
C ARG A 87 14.93 -1.26 -7.07
N ALA A 88 15.15 -1.57 -5.79
CA ALA A 88 14.85 -2.89 -5.24
C ALA A 88 13.35 -3.09 -5.02
N CYS A 89 12.62 -2.03 -4.66
CA CYS A 89 11.18 -2.06 -4.41
C CYS A 89 10.34 -1.97 -5.69
N LEU A 90 10.85 -1.38 -6.76
CA LEU A 90 10.24 -1.27 -8.09
C LEU A 90 11.20 -1.80 -9.16
N PRO A 91 11.48 -3.11 -9.18
CA PRO A 91 12.35 -3.71 -10.17
C PRO A 91 11.82 -3.52 -11.59
N THR A 92 12.72 -3.59 -12.56
CA THR A 92 12.40 -3.40 -13.98
C THR A 92 11.41 -4.44 -14.51
N PRO A 93 10.63 -4.10 -15.55
CA PRO A 93 9.67 -5.00 -16.16
C PRO A 93 10.37 -6.28 -16.67
N GLY A 94 9.83 -7.45 -16.32
CA GLY A 94 10.34 -8.75 -16.78
C GLY A 94 11.28 -9.47 -15.81
N SER A 95 11.63 -8.88 -14.66
CA SER A 95 12.38 -9.55 -13.59
C SER A 95 11.60 -10.68 -12.92
N GLY A 96 10.26 -10.60 -12.90
CA GLY A 96 9.41 -11.53 -12.17
C GLY A 96 9.45 -11.34 -10.64
N ASP A 97 10.23 -10.37 -10.16
CA ASP A 97 10.39 -10.08 -8.75
C ASP A 97 9.17 -9.30 -8.23
N LYS A 98 8.75 -9.67 -7.01
CA LYS A 98 7.61 -9.04 -6.33
C LYS A 98 8.00 -7.63 -5.92
N ASN A 99 7.28 -6.64 -6.46
CA ASN A 99 7.49 -5.23 -6.14
C ASN A 99 6.60 -4.76 -4.98
N ILE A 100 6.89 -3.58 -4.43
CA ILE A 100 6.19 -3.03 -3.26
C ILE A 100 4.70 -2.80 -3.50
N LEU A 101 4.30 -2.39 -4.72
CA LEU A 101 2.88 -2.21 -5.06
C LEU A 101 2.16 -3.55 -5.10
N GLU A 102 2.75 -4.59 -5.69
CA GLU A 102 2.19 -5.94 -5.68
C GLU A 102 2.14 -6.53 -4.26
N ALA A 103 3.11 -6.22 -3.40
CA ALA A 103 3.09 -6.60 -2.00
C ALA A 103 1.94 -5.92 -1.24
N VAL A 104 1.72 -4.62 -1.46
CA VAL A 104 0.60 -3.86 -0.86
C VAL A 104 -0.74 -4.39 -1.33
N PHE A 105 -0.94 -4.54 -2.64
CA PHE A 105 -2.19 -5.10 -3.17
C PHE A 105 -2.39 -6.56 -2.76
N GLY A 106 -1.33 -7.33 -2.53
CA GLY A 106 -1.43 -8.67 -1.98
C GLY A 106 -1.89 -8.68 -0.52
N ALA A 107 -1.28 -7.85 0.31
CA ALA A 107 -1.53 -7.81 1.75
C ALA A 107 -2.92 -7.26 2.11
N ILE A 108 -3.50 -6.37 1.29
CA ILE A 108 -4.81 -5.75 1.58
C ILE A 108 -5.95 -6.78 1.67
N ASP A 109 -5.89 -7.88 0.91
CA ASP A 109 -6.90 -8.93 0.95
C ASP A 109 -6.96 -9.63 2.30
N HIS A 110 -5.83 -9.69 3.00
CA HIS A 110 -5.71 -10.30 4.31
C HIS A 110 -6.06 -9.33 5.45
N CYS A 111 -6.32 -8.06 5.16
CA CYS A 111 -6.60 -7.01 6.14
C CYS A 111 -8.06 -6.52 6.11
N SER A 112 -8.96 -7.28 5.49
CA SER A 112 -10.31 -6.81 5.16
C SER A 112 -11.15 -6.37 6.38
N LEU A 113 -10.91 -6.96 7.55
CA LEU A 113 -11.59 -6.59 8.80
C LEU A 113 -10.95 -5.35 9.41
N GLU A 114 -9.62 -5.31 9.45
CA GLU A 114 -8.81 -4.26 10.02
C GLU A 114 -9.00 -2.93 9.31
N LEU A 115 -9.17 -2.96 7.98
CA LEU A 115 -9.45 -1.77 7.17
C LEU A 115 -10.78 -1.09 7.52
N GLN A 116 -11.70 -1.83 8.16
CA GLN A 116 -13.00 -1.33 8.60
C GLN A 116 -13.02 -0.94 10.08
N LEU A 117 -11.96 -1.24 10.83
CA LEU A 117 -11.93 -0.94 12.26
C LEU A 117 -11.80 0.57 12.48
N PRO A 118 -12.47 1.12 13.51
CA PRO A 118 -12.33 2.52 13.91
C PRO A 118 -11.02 2.72 14.69
N VAL A 119 -9.89 2.25 14.14
CA VAL A 119 -8.57 2.46 14.71
C VAL A 119 -8.07 3.83 14.30
N SER A 120 -7.59 4.59 15.28
CA SER A 120 -6.99 5.91 15.06
C SER A 120 -5.50 5.75 14.84
N LEU A 121 -5.05 5.85 13.60
CA LEU A 121 -3.65 6.15 13.31
C LEU A 121 -3.48 7.67 13.37
N GLU A 122 -2.46 8.14 14.10
CA GLU A 122 -2.16 9.57 14.13
C GLU A 122 -1.48 9.94 12.81
N SER A 123 -2.16 10.74 11.98
CA SER A 123 -1.46 11.38 10.86
C SER A 123 -0.40 12.33 11.42
N SER A 124 0.86 12.22 11.00
CA SER A 124 1.88 13.22 11.31
C SER A 124 1.31 14.61 10.98
N GLY A 125 1.24 15.49 11.97
CA GLY A 125 0.65 16.82 11.83
C GLY A 125 1.51 17.67 10.91
N GLU A 126 1.31 17.58 9.61
CA GLU A 126 1.94 18.48 8.65
C GLU A 126 1.43 19.92 8.91
N ASN A 127 2.36 20.87 9.03
CA ASN A 127 2.09 22.31 9.11
C ASN A 127 1.24 22.77 10.32
N GLY A 128 1.51 22.23 11.52
CA GLY A 128 0.95 22.76 12.77
C GLY A 128 -0.54 22.49 12.99
N LYS A 129 -1.14 21.60 12.17
CA LYS A 129 -2.49 21.08 12.40
C LYS A 129 -2.45 19.97 13.45
N PRO A 130 -3.49 19.86 14.30
CA PRO A 130 -3.57 18.76 15.26
C PRO A 130 -3.58 17.42 14.50
N PRO A 131 -2.92 16.38 15.03
CA PRO A 131 -2.98 15.04 14.47
C PRO A 131 -4.45 14.63 14.26
N ARG A 132 -4.78 14.22 13.04
CA ARG A 132 -6.11 13.72 12.73
C ARG A 132 -6.10 12.21 12.96
N SER A 133 -7.13 11.74 13.66
CA SER A 133 -7.47 10.32 13.73
C SER A 133 -7.92 9.85 12.35
N ILE A 134 -7.13 8.99 11.71
CA ILE A 134 -7.48 8.39 10.42
C ILE A 134 -7.53 6.87 10.54
N GLY A 135 -8.42 6.24 9.76
CA GLY A 135 -8.56 4.79 9.71
C GLY A 135 -7.42 4.12 8.92
N PRO A 136 -7.21 2.81 9.08
CA PRO A 136 -6.15 2.08 8.37
C PRO A 136 -6.25 2.17 6.83
N TYR A 137 -7.46 2.20 6.27
CA TYR A 137 -7.65 2.39 4.83
C TYR A 137 -7.25 3.80 4.36
N GLU A 138 -7.67 4.85 5.09
CA GLU A 138 -7.31 6.24 4.76
C GLU A 138 -5.80 6.45 4.84
N HIS A 139 -5.15 5.87 5.87
CA HIS A 139 -3.70 5.87 6.01
C HIS A 139 -3.02 5.19 4.81
N LEU A 140 -3.40 3.95 4.49
CA LEU A 140 -2.84 3.22 3.35
C LEU A 140 -3.03 3.99 2.04
N CYS A 141 -4.24 4.46 1.75
CA CYS A 141 -4.56 5.16 0.52
C CYS A 141 -3.76 6.47 0.37
N THR A 142 -3.63 7.24 1.46
CA THR A 142 -2.88 8.51 1.47
C THR A 142 -1.40 8.27 1.15
N HIS A 143 -0.79 7.27 1.78
CA HIS A 143 0.62 6.96 1.58
C HIS A 143 0.89 6.33 0.22
N MET A 144 -0.02 5.50 -0.30
CA MET A 144 0.01 5.04 -1.70
C MET A 144 -0.03 6.22 -2.69
N CYS A 145 -0.88 7.22 -2.45
CA CYS A 145 -0.96 8.40 -3.30
C CYS A 145 0.34 9.23 -3.23
N ARG A 146 0.90 9.43 -2.04
CA ARG A 146 2.20 10.10 -1.86
C ARG A 146 3.31 9.37 -2.62
N PHE A 147 3.39 8.04 -2.46
CA PHE A 147 4.36 7.21 -3.17
C PHE A 147 4.26 7.38 -4.68
N LEU A 148 3.06 7.24 -5.24
CA LEU A 148 2.81 7.39 -6.68
C LEU A 148 3.16 8.79 -7.20
N ALA A 149 2.91 9.84 -6.41
CA ALA A 149 3.26 11.21 -6.76
C ALA A 149 4.78 11.47 -6.78
N ALA A 150 5.55 10.71 -6.01
CA ALA A 150 7.01 10.84 -5.93
C ALA A 150 7.75 10.02 -7.00
N LEU A 151 7.08 9.11 -7.72
CA LEU A 151 7.73 8.27 -8.72
C LEU A 151 8.27 9.07 -9.91
N SER A 152 9.49 8.74 -10.32
CA SER A 152 10.05 9.22 -11.57
C SER A 152 9.31 8.63 -12.78
N PRO A 153 9.32 9.31 -13.94
CA PRO A 153 8.62 8.84 -15.15
C PRO A 153 9.02 7.44 -15.62
N GLU A 154 10.25 6.99 -15.32
CA GLU A 154 10.75 5.67 -15.69
C GLU A 154 10.04 4.52 -14.95
N HIS A 155 9.56 4.77 -13.73
CA HIS A 155 8.84 3.79 -12.90
C HIS A 155 7.33 3.91 -13.03
N PHE A 156 6.83 5.05 -13.52
CA PHE A 156 5.40 5.34 -13.60
C PHE A 156 4.62 4.32 -14.44
N GLY A 157 5.15 3.90 -15.59
CA GLY A 157 4.47 2.92 -16.44
C GLY A 157 4.23 1.56 -15.75
N ILE A 158 5.14 1.15 -14.87
CA ILE A 158 5.01 -0.09 -14.08
C ILE A 158 3.89 0.08 -13.06
N ALA A 159 3.90 1.19 -12.32
CA ALA A 159 2.89 1.49 -11.34
C ALA A 159 1.49 1.60 -11.98
N GLU A 160 1.39 2.27 -13.13
CA GLU A 160 0.15 2.42 -13.90
C GLU A 160 -0.43 1.06 -14.32
N ALA A 161 0.39 0.16 -14.87
CA ALA A 161 -0.04 -1.18 -15.24
C ALA A 161 -0.56 -1.98 -14.02
N ILE A 162 0.12 -1.89 -12.88
CA ILE A 162 -0.30 -2.54 -11.63
C ILE A 162 -1.62 -1.95 -11.13
N LEU A 163 -1.83 -0.64 -11.22
CA LEU A 163 -3.10 -0.01 -10.84
C LEU A 163 -4.24 -0.55 -11.71
N PHE A 164 -4.11 -0.54 -13.04
CA PHE A 164 -5.15 -1.06 -13.92
C PHE A 164 -5.42 -2.55 -13.70
N LYS A 165 -4.38 -3.36 -13.45
CA LYS A 165 -4.52 -4.79 -13.10
C LYS A 165 -5.36 -4.97 -11.84
N ASN A 166 -5.20 -4.09 -10.85
CA ASN A 166 -5.92 -4.17 -9.59
C ASN A 166 -7.31 -3.53 -9.64
N VAL A 167 -7.54 -2.50 -10.48
CA VAL A 167 -8.88 -1.94 -10.75
C VAL A 167 -9.82 -3.01 -11.30
N LEU A 168 -9.29 -3.91 -12.15
CA LEU A 168 -10.05 -5.02 -12.73
C LEU A 168 -10.02 -6.30 -11.89
N HIS A 169 -9.51 -6.24 -10.66
CA HIS A 169 -9.42 -7.40 -9.78
C HIS A 169 -10.79 -7.75 -9.17
N GLU A 170 -11.01 -9.03 -8.89
CA GLU A 170 -12.26 -9.51 -8.27
C GLU A 170 -12.35 -9.15 -6.77
N SER A 171 -11.21 -8.90 -6.13
CA SER A 171 -11.17 -8.44 -4.74
C SER A 171 -11.66 -7.00 -4.63
N HIS A 172 -12.68 -6.80 -3.81
CA HIS A 172 -13.24 -5.49 -3.51
C HIS A 172 -12.17 -4.51 -3.01
N TRP A 173 -11.33 -4.91 -2.06
CA TRP A 173 -10.35 -4.00 -1.44
C TRP A 173 -9.24 -3.61 -2.41
N ARG A 174 -8.76 -4.54 -3.26
CA ARG A 174 -7.80 -4.20 -4.31
C ARG A 174 -8.40 -3.24 -5.33
N ALA A 175 -9.61 -3.53 -5.81
CA ALA A 175 -10.29 -2.68 -6.77
C ALA A 175 -10.56 -1.28 -6.20
N CYS A 176 -10.96 -1.20 -4.93
CA CYS A 176 -11.19 0.07 -4.23
C CYS A 176 -9.90 0.89 -4.10
N LEU A 177 -8.84 0.31 -3.52
CA LEU A 177 -7.56 1.02 -3.36
C LEU A 177 -6.98 1.44 -4.72
N ALA A 178 -7.02 0.56 -5.72
CA ALA A 178 -6.53 0.87 -7.06
C ALA A 178 -7.34 1.97 -7.74
N SER A 179 -8.66 1.98 -7.57
CA SER A 179 -9.53 3.01 -8.15
C SER A 179 -9.30 4.38 -7.50
N ASP A 180 -9.20 4.43 -6.18
CA ASP A 180 -8.96 5.68 -5.44
C ASP A 180 -7.60 6.28 -5.78
N THR A 181 -6.55 5.45 -5.80
CA THR A 181 -5.19 5.87 -6.16
C THR A 181 -5.05 6.24 -7.64
N LEU A 182 -5.70 5.51 -8.56
CA LEU A 182 -5.74 5.87 -9.98
C LEU A 182 -6.47 7.20 -10.21
N CYS A 183 -7.57 7.44 -9.49
CA CYS A 183 -8.29 8.71 -9.52
C CYS A 183 -7.41 9.87 -9.02
N PHE A 184 -6.64 9.65 -7.94
CA PHE A 184 -5.65 10.61 -7.48
C PHE A 184 -4.60 10.89 -8.55
N VAL A 185 -3.97 9.87 -9.13
CA VAL A 185 -2.95 10.01 -10.19
C VAL A 185 -3.49 10.79 -11.39
N ALA A 186 -4.71 10.47 -11.85
CA ALA A 186 -5.34 11.16 -12.97
C ALA A 186 -5.59 12.65 -12.68
N ARG A 187 -5.91 13.02 -11.43
CA ARG A 187 -6.11 14.41 -11.01
C ARG A 187 -4.81 15.16 -10.73
N PHE A 188 -3.83 14.48 -10.14
CA PHE A 188 -2.54 15.05 -9.74
C PHE A 188 -1.62 15.25 -10.96
N GLY A 189 -1.70 14.36 -11.96
CA GLY A 189 -0.90 14.41 -13.16
C GLY A 189 -1.34 15.49 -14.15
N SER A 190 -1.89 15.08 -15.29
CA SER A 190 -2.32 16.02 -16.33
C SER A 190 -3.73 15.70 -16.86
N PRO A 191 -4.46 16.68 -17.40
CA PRO A 191 -5.74 16.44 -18.07
C PRO A 191 -5.62 15.42 -19.22
N GLN A 192 -4.48 15.39 -19.91
CA GLN A 192 -4.21 14.42 -20.98
C GLN A 192 -4.07 13.00 -20.44
N LEU A 193 -3.39 12.82 -19.31
CA LEU A 193 -3.28 11.53 -18.63
C LEU A 193 -4.67 11.02 -18.22
N CYS A 194 -5.46 11.88 -17.60
CA CYS A 194 -6.85 11.57 -17.24
C CYS A 194 -7.69 11.15 -18.45
N PHE A 195 -7.57 11.85 -19.58
CA PHE A 195 -8.27 11.51 -20.81
C PHE A 195 -7.85 10.13 -21.37
N GLU A 196 -6.55 9.83 -21.41
CA GLU A 196 -6.07 8.52 -21.88
C GLU A 196 -6.48 7.38 -20.92
N HIS A 197 -6.48 7.61 -19.60
CA HIS A 197 -7.02 6.66 -18.61
C HIS A 197 -8.49 6.36 -18.86
N ALA A 198 -9.33 7.39 -19.04
CA ALA A 198 -10.75 7.23 -19.32
C ALA A 198 -11.01 6.44 -20.61
N LYS A 199 -10.23 6.74 -21.66
CA LYS A 199 -10.29 6.04 -22.95
C LYS A 199 -9.85 4.58 -22.84
N LEU A 200 -8.81 4.28 -22.05
CA LEU A 200 -8.37 2.91 -21.78
C LEU A 200 -9.46 2.13 -21.03
N LEU A 201 -10.03 2.71 -19.96
CA LEU A 201 -11.14 2.10 -19.22
C LEU A 201 -12.35 1.83 -20.11
N ALA A 202 -12.74 2.79 -20.96
CA ALA A 202 -13.85 2.60 -21.90
C ALA A 202 -13.59 1.44 -22.87
N ARG A 203 -12.36 1.30 -23.38
CA ARG A 203 -11.95 0.16 -24.23
C ARG A 203 -12.05 -1.16 -23.46
N LEU A 204 -11.56 -1.20 -22.22
CA LEU A 204 -11.59 -2.39 -21.38
C LEU A 204 -13.03 -2.83 -21.05
N VAL A 205 -13.94 -1.89 -20.77
CA VAL A 205 -15.37 -2.17 -20.57
C VAL A 205 -16.03 -2.69 -21.85
N ASN A 206 -15.70 -2.12 -23.01
CA ASN A 206 -16.25 -2.59 -24.30
C ASN A 206 -15.79 -4.02 -24.64
N LEU A 207 -14.52 -4.33 -24.35
CA LEU A 207 -13.96 -5.67 -24.54
C LEU A 207 -14.60 -6.70 -23.60
N THR A 208 -14.86 -6.32 -22.34
CA THR A 208 -15.45 -7.22 -21.35
C THR A 208 -16.96 -7.42 -21.52
N SER A 209 -17.68 -6.44 -22.10
CA SER A 209 -19.12 -6.52 -22.39
C SER A 209 -19.46 -7.25 -23.69
N SER A 210 -18.55 -7.29 -24.68
CA SER A 210 -18.82 -7.88 -26.00
C SER A 210 -18.51 -9.38 -26.13
N ALA A 211 -17.99 -10.04 -25.09
CA ALA A 211 -17.58 -11.45 -25.14
C ALA A 211 -18.45 -12.37 -24.27
N PRO A 212 -19.35 -13.20 -24.85
CA PRO A 212 -20.03 -14.27 -24.12
C PRO A 212 -19.06 -15.46 -23.97
N GLY A 213 -18.33 -15.50 -22.85
CA GLY A 213 -17.65 -16.72 -22.37
C GLY A 213 -16.14 -16.81 -22.61
N ASN A 214 -15.35 -16.11 -21.79
CA ASN A 214 -14.24 -16.64 -20.97
C ASN A 214 -13.63 -15.43 -20.26
N ARG A 215 -14.14 -15.17 -19.07
CA ARG A 215 -13.97 -13.88 -18.37
C ARG A 215 -12.63 -13.90 -17.62
N HIS A 216 -11.98 -12.74 -17.54
CA HIS A 216 -10.74 -12.44 -16.77
C HIS A 216 -9.37 -12.72 -17.43
N SER A 217 -9.19 -13.73 -18.29
CA SER A 217 -7.85 -14.01 -18.87
C SER A 217 -7.45 -13.03 -19.98
N HIS A 218 -8.40 -12.61 -20.82
CA HIS A 218 -8.12 -11.77 -21.99
C HIS A 218 -7.90 -10.28 -21.66
N ALA A 219 -8.43 -9.80 -20.53
CA ALA A 219 -8.17 -8.46 -20.02
C ALA A 219 -6.82 -8.39 -19.28
N LYS A 220 -6.43 -9.47 -18.58
CA LYS A 220 -5.11 -9.61 -17.94
C LYS A 220 -3.94 -9.71 -18.92
N SER A 221 -4.18 -10.11 -20.18
CA SER A 221 -3.13 -10.17 -21.21
C SER A 221 -2.91 -8.83 -21.94
N LEU A 222 -3.74 -7.82 -21.66
CA LEU A 222 -3.67 -6.48 -22.27
C LEU A 222 -3.03 -5.45 -21.35
N LEU A 223 -2.69 -5.86 -20.11
CA LEU A 223 -2.01 -5.10 -19.06
C LEU A 223 -0.68 -5.79 -18.75
#